data_AF-A0A183FG28-F1
#
_entry.id   AF-A0A183FG28-F1
#
_cell.length_a   1.000
_cell.length_b   1.000
_cell.length_c   1.000
_cell.angle_alpha   90.00
_cell.angle_beta   90.00
_cell.angle_gamma   90.00
#
_symmetry.space_group_name_H-M   'P 1'
#
loop_
_entity.id
_entity.type
_entity.pdbx_description
1 polymer ?
#
loop_
_entity_poly.entity_id
_entity_poly.type
_entity_poly.pdbx_seq_one_letter_code
_entity_poly.pdbx_strand_id
1 'polypeptide(L)'
;MVVIEEEWESSESVEAAEKLKKEGNSRFGEGDWAAAELKYKEALAACPTDAQQLRSVLHSNLSAVYIKQIQWQAAADAATEALTANEANEKALERRAFAYSNIPEKYDKAVEDYEALKERFPQRTQYSAKISDLRQKITVRDEKLKEEMIGKLKELGNACLRPFGLSTDSFQLIPNGEGGYSISMKNSASASDNSTSQQDPVK
;
A
#
# COMPACT_ATOMS: atom_id res chain seq x y z
N MET A 1 -48.82 -15.44 -3.92
CA MET A 1 -49.11 -14.46 -2.85
C MET A 1 -47.83 -14.00 -2.16
N VAL A 2 -46.87 -14.90 -1.89
CA VAL A 2 -45.54 -14.58 -1.33
C VAL A 2 -44.73 -13.57 -2.15
N VAL A 3 -44.75 -13.66 -3.49
CA VAL A 3 -43.94 -12.77 -4.36
C VAL A 3 -44.33 -11.29 -4.27
N ILE A 4 -45.62 -10.98 -4.06
CA ILE A 4 -46.08 -9.59 -3.98
C ILE A 4 -45.70 -8.97 -2.64
N GLU A 5 -45.76 -9.74 -1.55
CA GLU A 5 -45.36 -9.27 -0.22
C GLU A 5 -43.83 -9.07 -0.15
N GLU A 6 -43.05 -9.97 -0.74
CA GLU A 6 -41.58 -9.91 -0.77
C GLU A 6 -41.04 -8.72 -1.60
N GLU A 7 -41.67 -8.39 -2.74
CA GLU A 7 -41.34 -7.18 -3.52
C GLU A 7 -41.72 -5.88 -2.80
N TRP A 8 -42.80 -5.88 -2.02
CA TRP A 8 -43.27 -4.70 -1.30
C TRP A 8 -42.42 -4.39 -0.07
N GLU A 9 -42.05 -5.41 0.72
CA GLU A 9 -41.13 -5.28 1.85
C GLU A 9 -39.73 -4.83 1.40
N SER A 10 -39.24 -5.34 0.26
CA SER A 10 -37.99 -4.87 -0.34
C SER A 10 -38.07 -3.38 -0.73
N SER A 11 -39.19 -2.94 -1.31
CA SER A 11 -39.43 -1.54 -1.68
C SER A 11 -39.44 -0.59 -0.47
N GLU A 12 -40.14 -0.94 0.62
CA GLU A 12 -40.18 -0.12 1.84
C GLU A 12 -38.79 -0.02 2.49
N SER A 13 -38.07 -1.14 2.51
CA SER A 13 -36.72 -1.25 3.05
C SER A 13 -35.70 -0.38 2.28
N VAL A 14 -35.79 -0.35 0.94
CA VAL A 14 -35.02 0.57 0.09
C VAL A 14 -35.35 2.03 0.40
N GLU A 15 -36.63 2.38 0.56
CA GLU A 15 -37.04 3.76 0.88
C GLU A 15 -36.51 4.22 2.24
N ALA A 16 -36.55 3.35 3.26
CA ALA A 16 -35.98 3.62 4.57
C ALA A 16 -34.47 3.87 4.49
N ALA A 17 -33.73 3.03 3.76
CA ALA A 17 -32.29 3.18 3.54
C ALA A 17 -31.96 4.49 2.77
N GLU A 18 -32.77 4.86 1.78
CA GLU A 18 -32.64 6.12 1.03
C GLU A 18 -32.85 7.35 1.93
N LYS A 19 -33.80 7.30 2.86
CA LYS A 19 -34.01 8.37 3.84
C LYS A 19 -32.80 8.53 4.75
N LEU A 20 -32.29 7.44 5.32
CA LEU A 20 -31.09 7.45 6.17
C LEU A 20 -29.86 7.93 5.41
N LYS A 21 -29.72 7.55 4.13
CA LYS A 21 -28.67 8.08 3.23
C LYS A 21 -28.75 9.60 3.10
N LYS A 22 -29.95 10.17 2.92
CA LYS A 22 -30.15 11.62 2.81
C LYS A 22 -29.75 12.34 4.11
N GLU A 23 -30.13 11.79 5.26
CA GLU A 23 -29.69 12.31 6.57
C GLU A 23 -28.16 12.26 6.70
N GLY A 24 -27.52 11.15 6.33
CA GLY A 24 -26.07 11.01 6.30
C GLY A 24 -25.40 12.02 5.37
N ASN A 25 -25.97 12.29 4.19
CA ASN A 25 -25.47 13.31 3.28
C ASN A 25 -25.56 14.73 3.88
N SER A 26 -26.62 15.04 4.63
CA SER A 26 -26.75 16.33 5.33
C SER A 26 -25.65 16.49 6.38
N ARG A 27 -25.48 15.48 7.24
CA ARG A 27 -24.42 15.47 8.27
C ARG A 27 -23.03 15.57 7.67
N PHE A 28 -22.80 14.89 6.55
CA PHE A 28 -21.56 15.02 5.79
C PHE A 28 -21.38 16.46 5.27
N GLY A 29 -22.41 17.07 4.70
CA GLY A 29 -22.34 18.47 4.25
C GLY A 29 -22.04 19.46 5.38
N GLU A 30 -22.54 19.19 6.59
CA GLU A 30 -22.31 19.97 7.81
C GLU A 30 -20.90 19.80 8.40
N GLY A 31 -20.14 18.80 7.94
CA GLY A 31 -18.84 18.45 8.50
C GLY A 31 -18.90 17.55 9.74
N ASP A 32 -20.09 17.08 10.13
CA ASP A 32 -20.27 16.11 11.20
C ASP A 32 -20.06 14.69 10.66
N TRP A 33 -18.78 14.35 10.47
CA TRP A 33 -18.38 13.07 9.89
C TRP A 33 -18.78 11.87 10.75
N ALA A 34 -18.81 12.02 12.08
CA ALA A 34 -19.18 10.95 13.00
C ALA A 34 -20.68 10.65 12.92
N ALA A 35 -21.53 11.67 12.89
CA ALA A 35 -22.96 11.47 12.68
C ALA A 35 -23.26 10.94 11.27
N ALA A 36 -22.54 11.42 10.24
CA ALA A 36 -22.67 10.90 8.89
C ALA A 36 -22.34 9.41 8.80
N GLU A 37 -21.25 8.98 9.47
CA GLU A 37 -20.85 7.57 9.56
C GLU A 37 -21.97 6.70 10.11
N LEU A 38 -22.54 7.10 11.25
CA LEU A 38 -23.61 6.39 11.91
C LEU A 38 -24.82 6.23 10.99
N LYS A 39 -25.21 7.32 10.32
CA LYS A 39 -26.34 7.32 9.38
C LYS A 39 -26.12 6.44 8.16
N TYR A 40 -24.92 6.40 7.59
CA TYR A 40 -24.64 5.47 6.49
C TYR A 40 -24.61 4.01 6.95
N LYS A 41 -24.16 3.72 8.17
CA LYS A 41 -24.22 2.37 8.75
C LYS A 41 -25.66 1.93 9.02
N GLU A 42 -26.49 2.80 9.58
CA GLU A 42 -27.94 2.58 9.73
C GLU A 42 -28.59 2.31 8.36
N ALA A 43 -28.26 3.12 7.34
CA ALA A 43 -28.77 2.92 5.99
C ALA A 43 -28.33 1.57 5.39
N LEU A 44 -27.09 1.12 5.62
CA LEU A 44 -26.60 -0.17 5.16
C LEU A 44 -27.28 -1.35 5.85
N ALA A 45 -27.62 -1.20 7.14
CA ALA A 45 -28.35 -2.21 7.91
C ALA A 45 -29.81 -2.32 7.45
N ALA A 46 -30.42 -1.20 7.07
CA ALA A 46 -31.76 -1.16 6.49
C ALA A 46 -31.78 -1.54 5.00
N CYS A 47 -30.66 -1.44 4.28
CA CYS A 47 -30.64 -1.69 2.84
C CYS A 47 -30.73 -3.20 2.54
N PRO A 48 -31.68 -3.65 1.70
CA PRO A 48 -31.73 -5.03 1.22
C PRO A 48 -30.39 -5.48 0.62
N THR A 49 -30.08 -6.77 0.76
CA THR A 49 -28.80 -7.35 0.32
C THR A 49 -28.70 -7.44 -1.20
N ASP A 50 -29.82 -7.53 -1.91
CA ASP A 50 -29.95 -7.55 -3.36
C ASP A 50 -29.94 -6.16 -4.01
N ALA A 51 -30.15 -5.08 -3.22
CA ALA A 51 -30.11 -3.69 -3.68
C ALA A 51 -28.67 -3.18 -3.90
N GLN A 52 -27.88 -3.90 -4.72
CA GLN A 52 -26.44 -3.70 -4.92
C GLN A 52 -26.06 -2.27 -5.31
N GLN A 53 -26.87 -1.60 -6.14
CA GLN A 53 -26.62 -0.22 -6.55
C GLN A 53 -26.64 0.75 -5.35
N LEU A 54 -27.62 0.61 -4.47
CA LEU A 54 -27.74 1.44 -3.27
C LEU A 54 -26.63 1.11 -2.28
N ARG A 55 -26.35 -0.18 -2.06
CA ARG A 55 -25.23 -0.64 -1.21
C ARG A 55 -23.90 -0.05 -1.68
N SER A 56 -23.63 -0.08 -2.99
CA SER A 56 -22.43 0.52 -3.57
C SER A 56 -22.32 2.01 -3.26
N VAL A 57 -23.41 2.77 -3.42
CA VAL A 57 -23.43 4.20 -3.10
C VAL A 57 -23.17 4.44 -1.60
N LEU A 58 -23.81 3.68 -0.73
CA LEU A 58 -23.66 3.80 0.73
C LEU A 58 -22.24 3.50 1.20
N HIS A 59 -21.65 2.38 0.76
CA HIS A 59 -20.26 2.05 1.05
C HIS A 59 -19.27 3.09 0.48
N SER A 60 -19.55 3.62 -0.71
CA SER A 60 -18.74 4.69 -1.31
C SER A 60 -18.81 5.99 -0.49
N ASN A 61 -19.98 6.34 0.05
CA ASN A 61 -20.14 7.48 0.94
C ASN A 61 -19.47 7.27 2.30
N LEU A 62 -19.52 6.05 2.84
CA LEU A 62 -18.81 5.68 4.05
C LEU A 62 -17.28 5.79 3.86
N SER A 63 -16.76 5.38 2.70
CA SER A 63 -15.36 5.62 2.33
C SER A 63 -15.00 7.11 2.35
N ALA A 64 -15.89 7.98 1.84
CA ALA A 64 -15.68 9.43 1.90
C ALA A 64 -15.62 9.97 3.33
N VAL A 65 -16.44 9.43 4.24
CA VAL A 65 -16.41 9.75 5.68
C VAL A 65 -15.06 9.37 6.28
N TYR A 66 -14.61 8.14 6.07
CA TYR A 66 -13.32 7.67 6.59
C TYR A 66 -12.13 8.46 6.02
N ILE A 67 -12.20 8.90 4.77
CA ILE A 67 -11.21 9.84 4.20
C ILE A 67 -11.18 11.15 4.98
N LYS A 68 -12.33 11.73 5.33
CA LYS A 68 -12.41 12.96 6.14
C LYS A 68 -11.88 12.78 7.56
N GLN A 69 -11.98 11.56 8.09
CA GLN A 69 -11.43 11.19 9.38
C GLN A 69 -9.97 10.70 9.33
N ILE A 70 -9.32 10.70 8.15
CA ILE A 70 -7.92 10.25 7.95
C ILE A 70 -7.77 8.74 8.31
N GLN A 71 -8.86 7.97 8.25
CA GLN A 71 -8.85 6.53 8.46
C GLN A 71 -8.63 5.79 7.13
N TRP A 72 -7.38 5.80 6.65
CA TRP A 72 -7.06 5.34 5.30
C TRP A 72 -7.42 3.89 5.02
N GLN A 73 -7.13 2.97 5.95
CA GLN A 73 -7.44 1.55 5.75
C GLN A 73 -8.96 1.32 5.68
N ALA A 74 -9.72 1.89 6.63
CA ALA A 74 -11.18 1.81 6.64
C ALA A 74 -11.80 2.44 5.38
N ALA A 75 -11.25 3.54 4.89
CA ALA A 75 -11.67 4.16 3.63
C ALA A 75 -11.47 3.24 2.42
N ALA A 76 -10.32 2.57 2.34
CA ALA A 76 -10.01 1.63 1.26
C ALA A 76 -10.90 0.38 1.32
N ASP A 77 -11.16 -0.14 2.52
CA ASP A 77 -12.02 -1.31 2.73
C ASP A 77 -13.47 -0.97 2.34
N ALA A 78 -14.01 0.15 2.81
CA ALA A 78 -15.35 0.61 2.44
C ALA A 78 -15.48 0.88 0.92
N ALA A 79 -14.45 1.44 0.28
CA ALA A 79 -14.46 1.62 -1.17
C ALA A 79 -14.39 0.28 -1.91
N THR A 80 -13.72 -0.73 -1.35
CA THR A 80 -13.68 -2.08 -1.92
C THR A 80 -15.05 -2.74 -1.85
N GLU A 81 -15.73 -2.67 -0.72
CA GLU A 81 -17.13 -3.14 -0.59
C GLU A 81 -18.06 -2.47 -1.61
N ALA A 82 -17.87 -1.16 -1.85
CA ALA A 82 -18.63 -0.43 -2.85
C ALA A 82 -18.38 -0.95 -4.28
N LEU A 83 -17.15 -1.34 -4.60
CA LEU A 83 -16.77 -1.89 -5.90
C LEU A 83 -17.21 -3.35 -6.06
N THR A 84 -17.23 -4.14 -4.99
CA THR A 84 -17.81 -5.49 -4.99
C THR A 84 -19.30 -5.45 -5.32
N ALA A 85 -20.03 -4.45 -4.83
CA ALA A 85 -21.44 -4.25 -5.14
C ALA A 85 -21.67 -3.64 -6.55
N ASN A 86 -20.80 -2.74 -7.00
CA ASN A 86 -20.82 -2.20 -8.36
C ASN A 86 -19.42 -1.73 -8.79
N GLU A 87 -18.78 -2.53 -9.63
CA GLU A 87 -17.43 -2.29 -10.16
C GLU A 87 -17.34 -0.99 -10.98
N ALA A 88 -18.44 -0.55 -11.59
CA ALA A 88 -18.48 0.66 -12.40
C ALA A 88 -18.56 1.96 -11.57
N ASN A 89 -18.61 1.88 -10.23
CA ASN A 89 -18.68 3.05 -9.34
C ASN A 89 -17.35 3.83 -9.33
N GLU A 90 -17.26 4.81 -10.22
CA GLU A 90 -16.10 5.70 -10.38
C GLU A 90 -15.68 6.37 -9.07
N LYS A 91 -16.63 6.85 -8.27
CA LYS A 91 -16.33 7.54 -7.01
C LYS A 91 -15.69 6.58 -6.00
N ALA A 92 -16.14 5.33 -5.95
CA ALA A 92 -15.53 4.32 -5.10
C ALA A 92 -14.09 4.03 -5.54
N LEU A 93 -13.86 3.87 -6.85
CA LEU A 93 -12.53 3.64 -7.40
C LEU A 93 -11.57 4.81 -7.09
N GLU A 94 -12.00 6.05 -7.29
CA GLU A 94 -11.17 7.23 -6.98
C GLU A 94 -10.88 7.37 -5.49
N ARG A 95 -11.87 7.07 -4.62
CA ARG A 95 -11.70 7.07 -3.17
C ARG A 95 -10.73 5.98 -2.70
N ARG A 96 -10.80 4.78 -3.29
CA ARG A 96 -9.86 3.69 -2.97
C ARG A 96 -8.43 4.04 -3.39
N ALA A 97 -8.27 4.57 -4.59
CA ALA A 97 -6.97 5.07 -5.07
C ALA A 97 -6.39 6.14 -4.13
N PHE A 98 -7.22 7.06 -3.68
CA PHE A 98 -6.82 8.11 -2.73
C PHE A 98 -6.50 7.56 -1.34
N ALA A 99 -7.26 6.59 -0.84
CA ALA A 99 -6.97 5.96 0.44
C ALA A 99 -5.65 5.18 0.38
N TYR A 100 -5.43 4.38 -0.67
CA TYR A 100 -4.18 3.66 -0.88
C TYR A 100 -2.97 4.58 -1.11
N SER A 101 -3.16 5.77 -1.70
CA SER A 101 -2.06 6.73 -1.88
C SER A 101 -1.55 7.34 -0.56
N ASN A 102 -2.23 7.08 0.55
CA ASN A 102 -1.83 7.46 1.90
C ASN A 102 -1.32 6.28 2.74
N ILE A 103 -1.14 5.09 2.14
CA ILE A 103 -0.64 3.88 2.82
C ILE A 103 0.58 3.36 2.04
N PRO A 104 1.82 3.49 2.56
CA PRO A 104 3.05 3.14 1.83
C PRO A 104 3.10 1.72 1.24
N GLU A 105 2.51 0.76 1.93
CA GLU A 105 2.42 -0.64 1.53
C GLU A 105 1.41 -0.88 0.40
N LYS A 106 0.62 0.14 0.04
CA LYS A 106 -0.47 0.07 -0.94
C LYS A 106 -0.28 1.02 -2.13
N TYR A 107 0.84 1.74 -2.22
CA TYR A 107 1.10 2.66 -3.34
C TYR A 107 0.96 1.99 -4.72
N ASP A 108 1.41 0.75 -4.86
CA ASP A 108 1.26 -0.02 -6.10
C ASP A 108 -0.22 -0.19 -6.48
N LYS A 109 -1.08 -0.51 -5.51
CA LYS A 109 -2.55 -0.60 -5.71
C LYS A 109 -3.19 0.75 -6.00
N ALA A 110 -2.68 1.84 -5.42
CA ALA A 110 -3.13 3.19 -5.74
C ALA A 110 -2.85 3.55 -7.20
N VAL A 111 -1.69 3.14 -7.72
CA VAL A 111 -1.33 3.31 -9.13
C VAL A 111 -2.26 2.50 -10.03
N GLU A 112 -2.54 1.24 -9.70
CA GLU A 112 -3.49 0.40 -10.44
C GLU A 112 -4.87 1.08 -10.58
N ASP A 113 -5.45 1.54 -9.47
CA ASP A 113 -6.76 2.21 -9.49
C ASP A 113 -6.73 3.54 -10.27
N TYR A 114 -5.64 4.33 -10.15
CA TYR A 114 -5.52 5.57 -10.91
C TYR A 114 -5.27 5.37 -12.41
N GLU A 115 -4.54 4.32 -12.82
CA GLU A 115 -4.40 3.97 -14.24
C GLU A 115 -5.74 3.52 -14.82
N ALA A 116 -6.52 2.71 -14.10
CA ALA A 116 -7.87 2.34 -14.52
C ALA A 116 -8.80 3.56 -14.68
N LEU A 117 -8.72 4.53 -13.77
CA LEU A 117 -9.45 5.80 -13.89
C LEU A 117 -9.00 6.63 -15.08
N LYS A 118 -7.69 6.69 -15.34
CA LYS A 118 -7.12 7.40 -16.47
C LYS A 118 -7.52 6.78 -17.81
N GLU A 119 -7.54 5.46 -17.89
CA GLU A 119 -8.01 4.73 -19.08
C GLU A 119 -9.49 5.00 -19.35
N ARG A 120 -10.33 4.97 -18.30
CA ARG A 120 -11.77 5.22 -18.43
C ARG A 120 -12.11 6.69 -18.69
N PHE A 121 -11.30 7.63 -18.19
CA PHE A 121 -11.53 9.07 -18.27
C PHE A 121 -10.27 9.82 -18.75
N PRO A 122 -9.85 9.63 -20.01
CA PRO A 122 -8.60 10.19 -20.53
C PRO A 122 -8.55 11.73 -20.53
N GLN A 123 -9.71 12.39 -20.54
CA GLN A 123 -9.84 13.85 -20.42
C GLN A 123 -9.49 14.39 -19.02
N ARG A 124 -9.49 13.53 -17.98
CA ARG A 124 -9.15 13.93 -16.61
C ARG A 124 -7.65 13.76 -16.37
N THR A 125 -6.90 14.80 -16.68
CA THR A 125 -5.42 14.80 -16.65
C THR A 125 -4.82 14.68 -15.24
N GLN A 126 -5.60 14.91 -14.19
CA GLN A 126 -5.14 14.86 -12.79
C GLN A 126 -4.54 13.50 -12.38
N TYR A 127 -4.97 12.40 -12.99
CA TYR A 127 -4.50 11.07 -12.63
C TYR A 127 -3.04 10.83 -13.02
N SER A 128 -2.58 11.38 -14.14
CA SER A 128 -1.18 11.26 -14.58
C SER A 128 -0.20 11.82 -13.56
N ALA A 129 -0.53 12.98 -12.96
CA ALA A 129 0.30 13.59 -11.92
C ALA A 129 0.32 12.73 -10.64
N LYS A 130 -0.84 12.21 -10.21
CA LYS A 130 -0.94 11.32 -9.04
C LYS A 130 -0.14 10.02 -9.24
N ILE A 131 -0.21 9.42 -10.43
CA ILE A 131 0.56 8.23 -10.78
C ILE A 131 2.07 8.52 -10.73
N SER A 132 2.51 9.64 -11.28
CA SER A 132 3.93 10.02 -11.26
C SER A 132 4.47 10.21 -9.84
N ASP A 133 3.72 10.91 -8.98
CA ASP A 133 4.08 11.10 -7.56
C ASP A 133 4.18 9.76 -6.82
N LEU A 134 3.20 8.87 -7.02
CA LEU A 134 3.21 7.54 -6.41
C LEU A 134 4.39 6.69 -6.88
N ARG A 135 4.72 6.73 -8.17
CA ARG A 135 5.88 5.99 -8.70
C ARG A 135 7.19 6.47 -8.07
N GLN A 136 7.36 7.78 -7.86
CA GLN A 136 8.51 8.31 -7.13
C GLN A 136 8.54 7.81 -5.69
N LYS A 137 7.41 7.84 -4.98
CA LYS A 137 7.31 7.31 -3.61
C LYS A 137 7.64 5.82 -3.52
N ILE A 138 7.22 5.03 -4.52
CA ILE A 138 7.56 3.60 -4.64
C ILE A 138 9.06 3.43 -4.81
N THR A 139 9.71 4.17 -5.72
CA THR A 139 11.16 4.10 -5.91
C THR A 139 11.92 4.40 -4.62
N VAL A 140 11.54 5.46 -3.91
CA VAL A 140 12.18 5.84 -2.63
C VAL A 140 11.97 4.75 -1.57
N ARG A 141 10.76 4.20 -1.45
CA ARG A 141 10.46 3.09 -0.53
C ARG A 141 11.32 1.87 -0.86
N ASP A 142 11.43 1.50 -2.13
CA ASP A 142 12.13 0.31 -2.58
C ASP A 142 13.65 0.45 -2.42
N GLU A 143 14.22 1.64 -2.67
CA GLU A 143 15.62 1.94 -2.40
C GLU A 143 15.95 1.81 -0.90
N LYS A 144 15.10 2.37 -0.04
CA LYS A 144 15.25 2.23 1.42
C LYS A 144 15.18 0.78 1.87
N LEU A 145 14.19 0.02 1.37
CA LEU A 145 14.07 -1.40 1.69
C LEU A 145 15.29 -2.20 1.22
N LYS A 146 15.83 -1.90 0.02
CA LYS A 146 17.07 -2.54 -0.46
C LYS A 146 18.25 -2.27 0.46
N GLU A 147 18.43 -1.03 0.90
CA GLU A 147 19.50 -0.65 1.82
C GLU A 147 19.39 -1.39 3.15
N GLU A 148 18.19 -1.42 3.75
CA GLU A 148 17.92 -2.16 5.00
C GLU A 148 18.16 -3.67 4.84
N MET A 149 17.76 -4.26 3.72
CA MET A 149 17.97 -5.67 3.43
C MET A 149 19.46 -6.00 3.23
N ILE A 150 20.20 -5.17 2.51
CA ILE A 150 21.65 -5.33 2.35
C ILE A 150 22.35 -5.24 3.70
N GLY A 151 21.93 -4.32 4.57
CA GLY A 151 22.43 -4.22 5.94
C GLY A 151 22.24 -5.52 6.73
N LYS A 152 21.01 -6.05 6.76
CA LYS A 152 20.70 -7.32 7.45
C LYS A 152 21.48 -8.51 6.88
N LEU A 153 21.65 -8.57 5.56
CA LEU A 153 22.44 -9.62 4.91
C LEU A 153 23.93 -9.52 5.28
N LYS A 154 24.47 -8.30 5.37
CA LYS A 154 25.84 -8.09 5.86
C LYS A 154 25.99 -8.50 7.31
N GLU A 155 25.05 -8.16 8.19
CA GLU A 155 25.07 -8.57 9.59
C GLU A 155 25.08 -10.09 9.75
N LEU A 156 24.20 -10.78 9.01
CA LEU A 156 24.15 -12.25 8.99
C LEU A 156 25.45 -12.84 8.44
N GLY A 157 25.96 -12.33 7.32
CA GLY A 157 27.23 -12.77 6.74
C GLY A 157 28.40 -12.59 7.72
N ASN A 158 28.46 -11.43 8.39
CA ASN A 158 29.47 -11.15 9.40
C ASN A 158 29.35 -12.08 10.62
N ALA A 159 28.14 -12.44 11.06
CA ALA A 159 27.97 -13.41 12.14
C ALA A 159 28.60 -14.77 11.80
N CYS A 160 28.47 -15.22 10.55
CA CYS A 160 29.10 -16.45 10.07
C CYS A 160 30.61 -16.33 9.89
N LEU A 161 31.11 -15.15 9.51
CA LEU A 161 32.52 -14.92 9.17
C LEU A 161 33.41 -14.57 10.38
N ARG A 162 32.83 -14.01 11.45
CA ARG A 162 33.56 -13.60 12.66
C ARG A 162 34.42 -14.72 13.28
N PRO A 163 33.97 -15.99 13.43
CA PRO A 163 34.81 -17.08 13.95
C PRO A 163 36.07 -17.35 13.13
N PHE A 164 36.11 -16.90 11.87
CA PHE A 164 37.24 -17.06 10.96
C PHE A 164 38.09 -15.78 10.84
N GLY A 165 37.81 -14.74 11.63
CA GLY A 165 38.50 -13.45 11.54
C GLY A 165 38.17 -12.66 10.27
N LEU A 166 37.06 -12.98 9.61
CA LEU A 166 36.64 -12.38 8.34
C LEU A 166 35.42 -11.47 8.51
N SER A 167 35.20 -10.59 7.53
CA SER A 167 34.01 -9.76 7.40
C SER A 167 33.52 -9.73 5.96
N THR A 168 32.24 -9.44 5.74
CA THR A 168 31.68 -9.16 4.43
C THR A 168 32.39 -8.01 3.72
N ASP A 169 33.01 -7.08 4.46
CA ASP A 169 33.78 -5.97 3.88
C ASP A 169 35.20 -6.39 3.44
N SER A 170 35.65 -7.59 3.84
CA SER A 170 36.91 -8.20 3.38
C SER A 170 36.82 -8.67 1.92
N PHE A 171 35.63 -8.78 1.33
CA PHE A 171 35.43 -9.30 -0.02
C PHE A 171 35.05 -8.18 -0.99
N GLN A 172 35.69 -8.15 -2.16
CA GLN A 172 35.37 -7.30 -3.30
C GLN A 172 34.82 -8.14 -4.45
N LEU A 173 33.70 -7.70 -5.01
CA LEU A 173 33.12 -8.23 -6.24
C LEU A 173 33.70 -7.46 -7.44
N ILE A 174 34.35 -8.16 -8.37
CA ILE A 174 34.94 -7.61 -9.59
C ILE A 174 34.15 -8.19 -10.80
N PRO A 175 33.52 -7.36 -11.65
CA PRO A 175 32.81 -7.85 -12.83
C PRO A 175 33.80 -8.49 -13.83
N ASN A 176 33.48 -9.69 -14.34
CA ASN A 176 34.38 -10.48 -15.19
C ASN A 176 34.11 -10.35 -16.71
N GLY A 177 33.19 -9.47 -17.12
CA GLY A 177 32.87 -9.20 -18.53
C GLY A 177 31.91 -10.20 -19.20
N GLU A 178 31.73 -11.40 -18.65
CA GLU A 178 30.80 -12.44 -19.16
C GLU A 178 29.44 -12.41 -18.46
N GLY A 179 29.10 -11.29 -17.80
CA GLY A 179 27.90 -11.15 -16.97
C GLY A 179 28.02 -11.79 -15.57
N GLY A 180 29.21 -12.27 -15.19
CA GLY A 180 29.50 -12.80 -13.86
C GLY A 180 30.32 -11.85 -12.97
N TYR A 181 30.51 -12.27 -11.71
CA TYR A 181 31.33 -11.56 -10.73
C TYR A 181 32.41 -12.51 -10.18
N SER A 182 33.66 -12.04 -10.16
CA SER A 182 34.76 -12.67 -9.42
C SER A 182 34.83 -12.09 -8.02
N ILE A 183 35.01 -12.94 -7.00
CA ILE A 183 35.17 -12.52 -5.61
C ILE A 183 36.66 -12.53 -5.28
N SER A 184 37.21 -11.39 -4.89
CA SER A 184 38.58 -11.26 -4.38
C SER A 184 38.56 -10.77 -2.94
N MET A 185 39.47 -11.27 -2.10
CA MET A 185 39.60 -10.80 -0.72
C MET A 185 40.61 -9.64 -0.68
N LYS A 186 40.25 -8.52 -0.06
CA LYS A 186 41.22 -7.45 0.25
C LYS A 186 42.20 -7.99 1.28
N ASN A 187 43.40 -8.35 0.86
CA ASN A 187 44.49 -8.61 1.79
C ASN A 187 44.88 -7.28 2.45
N SER A 188 44.50 -7.10 3.73
CA SER A 188 45.25 -6.21 4.62
C SER A 188 46.57 -6.88 4.97
N ALA A 189 47.54 -6.80 4.06
CA ALA A 189 48.91 -7.26 4.31
C ALA A 189 49.80 -6.06 4.71
N SER A 190 50.16 -5.97 5.99
CA SER A 190 51.54 -5.68 6.44
C SER A 190 51.63 -5.60 7.98
N ALA A 191 51.76 -6.75 8.62
CA ALA A 191 52.64 -6.88 9.76
C ALA A 191 53.68 -7.93 9.37
N SER A 192 54.67 -7.48 8.59
CA SER A 192 55.88 -8.24 8.32
C SER A 192 56.73 -8.26 9.58
N ASP A 193 56.50 -9.24 10.46
CA ASP A 193 57.45 -9.58 11.50
C ASP A 193 58.51 -10.51 10.87
N ASN A 194 59.53 -9.89 10.29
CA ASN A 194 60.73 -10.60 9.84
C ASN A 194 61.85 -10.36 10.86
N SER A 195 61.81 -11.07 11.98
CA SER A 195 62.96 -11.19 12.87
C SER A 195 63.76 -12.44 12.50
N THR A 196 64.59 -12.33 11.45
CA THR A 196 65.74 -13.22 11.26
C THR A 196 66.99 -12.37 11.08
N SER A 197 67.73 -12.23 12.18
CA SER A 197 69.13 -11.82 12.25
C SER A 197 69.62 -12.22 13.64
N GLN A 198 70.76 -12.85 13.88
CA GLN A 198 71.84 -13.37 13.07
C GLN A 198 72.54 -14.35 14.02
N GLN A 199 73.05 -15.46 13.48
CA GLN A 199 74.08 -16.24 14.16
C GLN A 199 75.33 -15.38 14.29
N ASP A 200 75.82 -15.20 15.52
CA ASP A 200 77.20 -14.79 15.77
C ASP A 200 78.03 -16.01 16.23
N PRO A 201 79.29 -16.14 15.76
CA PRO A 201 80.11 -17.32 15.98
C PRO A 201 81.00 -17.20 17.24
N VAL A 202 81.23 -18.36 17.87
CA VAL A 202 82.46 -18.83 18.53
C VAL A 202 83.27 -17.83 19.37
N LYS A 203 83.22 -18.02 20.69
CA LYS A 203 84.39 -18.46 21.48
C LYS A 203 83.97 -19.15 22.77
#